data_AF-A0A6N6KTT5-F1
#
_entry.id   AF-A0A6N6KTT5-F1
#
_cell.length_a   1.000
_cell.length_b   1.000
_cell.length_c   1.000
_cell.angle_alpha   90.00
_cell.angle_beta   90.00
_cell.angle_gamma   90.00
#
_symmetry.space_group_name_H-M   'P 1'
#
loop_
_entity.id
_entity.type
_entity.pdbx_description
1 polymer ?
#
loop_
_entity_poly.entity_id
_entity_poly.type
_entity_poly.pdbx_seq_one_letter_code
_entity_poly.pdbx_strand_id
1 'polypeptide(L)'
;MNRASRRIIGLYAIVFLLAACAPAVGPFSDYYVSTTGRDHATCGPETSPCRTIQYALDTADYSGDDVHIRVAAGEYPENLTISRSVKITGAGIADSFVDPATTRIVPPVRTPGAAAHEISDAHVELRDIMFNHGLVQQISGTLYAENVSFFWVQGLYGLELRDVSAFNIVDCDFKTPVGGGADNGLRIWDSIGEVTGGYWGDGFDHAISISRRPSGSPTIVEIDDVTIRGASIWYADGIRVFGSAQVDITNSEILRVHDDAEAWRGSGSDGVAAGIGYQRIEEGNTSITNLISGNIISGFDVGISLDSGGVKFLGEENNVAGDAYVMRTWADSSGVIRTDLVVDFGGGPLGSTGGNTFHNTGDYAVYHEESYPIYACFNDWEVPEDQIDPRRVWDELDHPRLGRTHHLCVGTSLEDSELTLVTVTPTPDGPSTVTITTTTPCYNGPGPEYGQINTLKVGVSAQLIGAGFTGNGNQDWVVTHHPTAANTNCWLDTDDVTPSIPFSEMRLITVPGLPTPTPKPTSDRPPQESTPACYYDANNALICP
;
A
#
# COMPACT_ATOMS: atom_id res chain seq x y z
N MET A 1 17.13 -57.67 -79.68
CA MET A 1 17.52 -58.90 -78.96
C MET A 1 18.81 -58.61 -78.22
N ASN A 2 18.86 -58.83 -76.89
CA ASN A 2 20.01 -59.09 -75.99
C ASN A 2 21.27 -58.17 -76.10
N ARG A 3 22.05 -57.78 -75.11
CA ARG A 3 22.18 -57.89 -73.64
C ARG A 3 23.38 -56.94 -73.33
N ALA A 4 23.30 -56.02 -72.36
CA ALA A 4 24.02 -56.07 -71.07
C ALA A 4 25.34 -55.26 -70.97
N SER A 5 25.42 -54.35 -69.97
CA SER A 5 26.59 -53.97 -69.11
C SER A 5 26.39 -52.54 -68.56
N ARG A 6 25.82 -52.33 -67.36
CA ARG A 6 26.45 -52.19 -66.02
C ARG A 6 27.62 -51.19 -65.95
N ARG A 7 27.46 -50.06 -65.23
CA ARG A 7 28.28 -49.62 -64.05
C ARG A 7 27.48 -48.57 -63.22
N ILE A 8 27.08 -48.94 -61.99
CA ILE A 8 27.54 -48.44 -60.67
C ILE A 8 27.03 -47.04 -60.31
N ILE A 9 25.92 -46.98 -59.56
CA ILE A 9 25.50 -45.83 -58.76
C ILE A 9 25.76 -46.21 -57.30
N GLY A 10 26.64 -45.46 -56.63
CA GLY A 10 26.90 -45.58 -55.20
C GLY A 10 25.72 -45.04 -54.40
N LEU A 11 25.13 -45.90 -53.58
CA LEU A 11 24.03 -45.59 -52.68
C LEU A 11 24.63 -45.09 -51.34
N TYR A 12 24.49 -43.81 -51.04
CA TYR A 12 24.73 -43.27 -49.70
C TYR A 12 23.54 -43.65 -48.80
N ALA A 13 23.77 -44.50 -47.82
CA ALA A 13 22.82 -44.78 -46.74
C ALA A 13 22.89 -43.63 -45.73
N ILE A 14 21.93 -42.70 -45.80
CA ILE A 14 21.69 -41.71 -44.74
C ILE A 14 20.89 -42.42 -43.65
N VAL A 15 21.58 -42.75 -42.55
CA VAL A 15 20.96 -43.18 -41.30
C VAL A 15 20.45 -41.91 -40.61
N PHE A 16 19.14 -41.66 -40.72
CA PHE A 16 18.46 -40.63 -39.95
C PHE A 16 18.39 -41.08 -38.49
N LEU A 17 19.27 -40.53 -37.66
CA LEU A 17 19.20 -40.62 -36.20
C LEU A 17 18.00 -39.78 -35.76
N LEU A 18 16.89 -40.43 -35.42
CA LEU A 18 15.76 -39.82 -34.73
C LEU A 18 16.20 -39.49 -33.29
N ALA A 19 16.89 -38.37 -33.11
CA ALA A 19 17.04 -37.74 -31.81
C ALA A 19 15.66 -37.22 -31.40
N ALA A 20 15.04 -37.91 -30.45
CA ALA A 20 13.87 -37.40 -29.76
C ALA A 20 14.29 -36.11 -29.04
N CYS A 21 14.01 -34.98 -29.67
CA CYS A 21 14.07 -33.67 -29.04
C CYS A 21 12.96 -33.67 -27.99
N ALA A 22 13.31 -33.99 -26.74
CA ALA A 22 12.40 -33.70 -25.64
C ALA A 22 12.11 -32.19 -25.69
N PRO A 23 10.85 -31.76 -25.60
CA PRO A 23 10.54 -30.34 -25.56
C PRO A 23 11.32 -29.73 -24.39
N ALA A 24 12.07 -28.66 -24.68
CA ALA A 24 12.62 -27.81 -23.64
C ALA A 24 11.43 -27.25 -22.86
N VAL A 25 11.22 -27.80 -21.66
CA VAL A 25 10.32 -27.22 -20.67
C VAL A 25 10.97 -25.88 -20.34
N GLY A 26 10.51 -24.80 -20.96
CA GLY A 26 10.76 -23.45 -20.51
C GLY A 26 9.57 -22.95 -19.69
N PRO A 27 9.60 -23.13 -18.36
CA PRO A 27 8.73 -22.39 -17.48
C PRO A 27 9.48 -21.94 -16.23
N PHE A 28 8.86 -21.04 -15.47
CA PHE A 28 9.07 -20.83 -14.04
C PHE A 28 9.58 -22.10 -13.37
N SER A 29 10.76 -22.03 -12.74
CA SER A 29 11.22 -23.15 -11.93
C SER A 29 10.50 -23.06 -10.59
N ASP A 30 9.36 -23.73 -10.50
CA ASP A 30 8.67 -23.90 -9.22
C ASP A 30 9.60 -24.71 -8.29
N TYR A 31 9.94 -24.14 -7.15
CA TYR A 31 10.58 -24.84 -6.03
C TYR A 31 9.57 -25.03 -4.91
N TYR A 32 9.39 -26.27 -4.50
CA TYR A 32 8.47 -26.65 -3.45
C TYR A 32 9.23 -26.80 -2.13
N VAL A 33 8.68 -26.23 -1.07
CA VAL A 33 9.23 -26.26 0.28
C VAL A 33 8.22 -26.88 1.23
N SER A 34 8.64 -27.85 2.05
CA SER A 34 7.79 -28.52 3.03
C SER A 34 8.58 -28.82 4.30
N THR A 35 7.95 -28.70 5.46
CA THR A 35 8.55 -29.07 6.76
C THR A 35 9.01 -30.54 6.83
N THR A 36 8.44 -31.42 5.99
CA THR A 36 8.83 -32.84 5.85
C THR A 36 9.83 -33.11 4.72
N GLY A 37 10.19 -32.07 3.97
CA GLY A 37 11.18 -32.12 2.88
C GLY A 37 12.60 -32.33 3.38
N ARG A 38 13.56 -32.27 2.45
CA ARG A 38 14.98 -32.43 2.76
C ARG A 38 15.84 -31.50 1.91
N ASP A 39 16.71 -30.75 2.58
CA ASP A 39 17.69 -29.90 1.88
C ASP A 39 18.84 -30.77 1.34
N HIS A 40 18.90 -30.88 0.01
CA HIS A 40 19.99 -31.49 -0.74
C HIS A 40 20.00 -30.94 -2.17
N ALA A 41 21.10 -31.16 -2.90
CA ALA A 41 21.35 -30.56 -4.21
C ALA A 41 20.33 -30.87 -5.33
N THR A 42 19.31 -31.69 -5.05
CA THR A 42 18.26 -32.05 -6.01
C THR A 42 16.85 -31.88 -5.42
N CYS A 43 16.72 -31.19 -4.28
CA CYS A 43 15.41 -30.77 -3.79
C CYS A 43 14.89 -29.61 -4.65
N GLY A 44 13.59 -29.37 -4.59
CA GLY A 44 12.93 -28.33 -5.40
C GLY A 44 11.69 -28.85 -6.11
N PRO A 45 11.71 -30.02 -6.79
CA PRO A 45 10.50 -30.59 -7.35
C PRO A 45 9.46 -30.92 -6.27
N GLU A 46 8.16 -30.87 -6.60
CA GLU A 46 7.06 -31.20 -5.67
C GLU A 46 7.21 -32.60 -5.03
N THR A 47 7.77 -33.55 -5.78
CA THR A 47 8.01 -34.94 -5.29
C THR A 47 9.24 -35.07 -4.39
N SER A 48 10.07 -34.03 -4.30
CA SER A 48 11.27 -33.96 -3.47
C SER A 48 11.46 -32.52 -2.97
N PRO A 49 10.53 -32.00 -2.14
CA PRO A 49 10.56 -30.61 -1.72
C PRO A 49 11.77 -30.33 -0.83
N CYS A 50 12.28 -29.10 -0.90
CA CYS A 50 13.27 -28.62 0.05
C CYS A 50 12.64 -28.53 1.44
N ARG A 51 13.47 -28.63 2.48
CA ARG A 51 13.01 -28.52 3.87
C ARG A 51 12.88 -27.07 4.31
N THR A 52 13.77 -26.21 3.84
CA THR A 52 13.87 -24.80 4.23
C THR A 52 13.66 -23.89 3.02
N ILE A 53 13.11 -22.70 3.27
CA ILE A 53 12.87 -21.66 2.27
C ILE A 53 14.21 -21.08 1.81
N GLN A 54 15.14 -20.81 2.74
CA GLN A 54 16.45 -20.28 2.41
C GLN A 54 17.24 -21.22 1.50
N TYR A 55 17.19 -22.54 1.74
CA TYR A 55 17.89 -23.48 0.85
C TYR A 55 17.31 -23.49 -0.55
N ALA A 56 15.99 -23.38 -0.69
CA ALA A 56 15.33 -23.23 -1.99
C ALA A 56 15.76 -21.94 -2.69
N LEU A 57 15.79 -20.81 -1.96
CA LEU A 57 16.29 -19.53 -2.47
C LEU A 57 17.75 -19.60 -2.94
N ASP A 58 18.61 -20.29 -2.20
CA ASP A 58 20.03 -20.42 -2.53
C ASP A 58 20.28 -21.34 -3.73
N THR A 59 19.44 -22.37 -3.88
CA THR A 59 19.57 -23.42 -4.91
C THR A 59 18.86 -23.07 -6.21
N ALA A 60 17.86 -22.17 -6.16
CA ALA A 60 17.08 -21.83 -7.32
C ALA A 60 17.93 -21.33 -8.49
N ASP A 61 17.48 -21.67 -9.69
CA ASP A 61 18.12 -21.26 -10.94
C ASP A 61 17.52 -19.94 -11.41
N TYR A 62 18.22 -18.85 -11.11
CA TYR A 62 17.86 -17.49 -11.51
C TYR A 62 18.40 -17.12 -12.90
N SER A 63 18.74 -18.11 -13.74
CA SER A 63 19.08 -17.83 -15.14
C SER A 63 17.86 -17.50 -16.00
N GLY A 64 16.65 -17.72 -15.49
CA GLY A 64 15.40 -17.16 -16.00
C GLY A 64 14.87 -16.05 -15.09
N ASP A 65 14.01 -15.19 -15.64
CA ASP A 65 13.53 -13.97 -14.97
C ASP A 65 12.52 -14.23 -13.83
N ASP A 66 12.22 -15.49 -13.51
CA ASP A 66 11.00 -15.86 -12.81
C ASP A 66 11.15 -17.13 -11.94
N VAL A 67 11.63 -16.95 -10.71
CA VAL A 67 11.71 -18.01 -9.69
C VAL A 67 10.46 -17.96 -8.79
N HIS A 68 9.79 -19.10 -8.62
CA HIS A 68 8.63 -19.23 -7.72
C HIS A 68 8.89 -20.27 -6.63
N ILE A 69 8.93 -19.83 -5.37
CA ILE A 69 9.00 -20.70 -4.19
C ILE A 69 7.59 -20.92 -3.63
N ARG A 70 7.11 -22.16 -3.68
CA ARG A 70 5.83 -22.60 -3.15
C ARG A 70 6.05 -23.28 -1.80
N VAL A 71 5.52 -22.68 -0.74
CA VAL A 71 5.75 -23.13 0.62
C VAL A 71 4.50 -23.80 1.14
N ALA A 72 4.61 -25.07 1.53
CA ALA A 72 3.53 -25.79 2.17
C ALA A 72 3.19 -25.19 3.54
N ALA A 73 2.04 -25.58 4.09
CA ALA A 73 1.68 -25.24 5.46
C ALA A 73 2.70 -25.82 6.46
N GLY A 74 3.03 -25.04 7.49
CA GLY A 74 3.95 -25.42 8.54
C GLY A 74 4.75 -24.25 9.11
N GLU A 75 5.52 -24.56 10.15
CA GLU A 75 6.47 -23.63 10.76
C GLU A 75 7.88 -23.83 10.21
N TYR A 76 8.49 -22.74 9.78
CA TYR A 76 9.81 -22.67 9.18
C TYR A 76 10.74 -21.82 10.08
N PRO A 77 11.52 -22.45 10.97
CA PRO A 77 12.36 -21.76 11.92
C PRO A 77 13.67 -21.26 11.28
N GLU A 78 13.59 -20.23 10.45
CA GLU A 78 14.70 -19.69 9.67
C GLU A 78 14.66 -18.16 9.54
N ASN A 79 15.82 -17.59 9.20
CA ASN A 79 15.96 -16.20 8.75
C ASN A 79 16.07 -16.22 7.23
N LEU A 80 15.50 -15.21 6.57
CA LEU A 80 15.55 -15.12 5.10
C LEU A 80 16.48 -14.00 4.66
N THR A 81 17.31 -14.30 3.66
CA THR A 81 18.08 -13.31 2.91
C THR A 81 17.72 -13.45 1.44
N ILE A 82 17.03 -12.44 0.91
CA ILE A 82 16.52 -12.41 -0.47
C ILE A 82 17.27 -11.31 -1.22
N SER A 83 18.22 -11.71 -2.07
CA SER A 83 19.06 -10.79 -2.87
C SER A 83 18.81 -10.92 -4.37
N ARG A 84 17.79 -11.67 -4.77
CA ARG A 84 17.43 -11.96 -6.15
C ARG A 84 15.92 -11.95 -6.29
N SER A 85 15.44 -11.57 -7.47
CA SER A 85 14.01 -11.47 -7.74
C SER A 85 13.31 -12.82 -7.58
N VAL A 86 12.22 -12.85 -6.83
CA VAL A 86 11.54 -14.10 -6.48
C VAL A 86 10.09 -13.87 -6.07
N LYS A 87 9.24 -14.84 -6.41
CA LYS A 87 7.89 -14.98 -5.85
C LYS A 87 7.88 -16.04 -4.76
N ILE A 88 7.32 -15.73 -3.60
CA ILE A 88 7.12 -16.66 -2.50
C ILE A 88 5.63 -16.73 -2.19
N THR A 89 5.05 -17.93 -2.29
CA THR A 89 3.63 -18.16 -1.99
C THR A 89 3.49 -19.26 -0.94
N GLY A 90 2.83 -18.93 0.16
CA GLY A 90 2.52 -19.88 1.22
C GLY A 90 1.19 -20.59 1.03
N ALA A 91 0.75 -21.28 2.09
CA ALA A 91 -0.50 -22.01 2.15
C ALA A 91 -1.68 -21.18 2.73
N GLY A 92 -1.44 -19.91 3.07
CA GLY A 92 -2.43 -19.01 3.65
C GLY A 92 -1.95 -18.38 4.96
N ILE A 93 -2.68 -17.34 5.37
CA ILE A 93 -2.60 -16.75 6.71
C ILE A 93 -3.82 -17.18 7.55
N ALA A 94 -3.68 -17.16 8.87
CA ALA A 94 -4.79 -17.37 9.79
C ALA A 94 -4.73 -16.33 10.89
N ASP A 95 -5.90 -16.03 11.46
CA ASP A 95 -6.02 -15.11 12.60
C ASP A 95 -5.45 -15.66 13.91
N SER A 96 -5.15 -16.97 13.98
CA SER A 96 -4.72 -17.62 15.22
C SER A 96 -3.32 -18.24 15.11
N PHE A 97 -2.56 -18.11 16.20
CA PHE A 97 -1.20 -18.64 16.37
C PHE A 97 -1.08 -20.16 16.15
N VAL A 98 -2.18 -20.90 16.24
CA VAL A 98 -2.16 -22.37 16.32
C VAL A 98 -2.67 -23.02 15.05
N ASP A 99 -2.98 -22.28 13.98
CA ASP A 99 -3.48 -22.92 12.76
C ASP A 99 -2.34 -23.61 11.98
N PRO A 100 -2.26 -24.96 11.98
CA PRO A 100 -1.25 -25.68 11.24
C PRO A 100 -1.44 -25.61 9.72
N ALA A 101 -2.55 -25.04 9.24
CA ALA A 101 -2.84 -24.87 7.82
C ALA A 101 -2.13 -23.66 7.19
N THR A 102 -1.39 -22.87 7.98
CA THR A 102 -0.71 -21.66 7.52
C THR A 102 0.78 -21.87 7.27
N THR A 103 1.38 -21.02 6.43
CA THR A 103 2.83 -20.95 6.28
C THR A 103 3.37 -19.89 7.24
N ARG A 104 4.14 -20.33 8.25
CA ARG A 104 4.71 -19.45 9.27
C ARG A 104 6.24 -19.47 9.24
N ILE A 105 6.84 -18.31 9.07
CA ILE A 105 8.28 -18.10 9.10
C ILE A 105 8.63 -17.54 10.48
N VAL A 106 9.52 -18.21 11.20
CA VAL A 106 9.89 -17.86 12.58
C VAL A 106 11.41 -17.74 12.70
N PRO A 107 11.97 -16.61 13.14
CA PRO A 107 13.40 -16.50 13.40
C PRO A 107 13.85 -17.53 14.45
N PRO A 108 14.92 -18.32 14.21
CA PRO A 108 15.37 -19.35 15.13
C PRO A 108 15.96 -18.76 16.43
N VAL A 109 16.44 -17.52 16.38
CA VAL A 109 16.95 -16.77 17.54
C VAL A 109 16.36 -15.36 17.52
N ARG A 110 15.70 -14.99 18.62
CA ARG A 110 15.23 -13.62 18.84
C ARG A 110 16.42 -12.75 19.20
N THR A 111 16.87 -11.94 18.24
CA THR A 111 17.84 -10.88 18.51
C THR A 111 17.08 -9.56 18.48
N PRO A 112 16.81 -8.92 19.64
CA PRO A 112 16.11 -7.65 19.65
C PRO A 112 16.81 -6.62 18.75
N GLY A 113 16.07 -6.01 17.83
CA GLY A 113 16.54 -4.90 17.00
C GLY A 113 17.34 -5.26 15.74
N ALA A 114 17.57 -6.54 15.42
CA ALA A 114 18.17 -6.93 14.14
C ALA A 114 17.08 -7.42 13.17
N ALA A 115 17.17 -7.01 11.90
CA ALA A 115 16.35 -7.57 10.83
C ALA A 115 16.50 -9.10 10.84
N ALA A 116 15.38 -9.81 10.97
CA ALA A 116 15.38 -11.26 10.89
C ALA A 116 15.24 -11.73 9.43
N HIS A 117 14.65 -10.89 8.60
CA HIS A 117 14.50 -11.11 7.16
C HIS A 117 14.98 -9.87 6.42
N GLU A 118 15.92 -10.06 5.50
CA GLU A 118 16.54 -8.99 4.72
C GLU A 118 16.24 -9.22 3.24
N ILE A 119 15.61 -8.23 2.61
CA ILE A 119 15.38 -8.16 1.17
C ILE A 119 16.24 -7.01 0.64
N SER A 120 17.12 -7.29 -0.31
CA SER A 120 18.07 -6.30 -0.84
C SER A 120 18.15 -6.34 -2.36
N ASP A 121 17.97 -5.20 -3.03
CA ASP A 121 18.18 -5.05 -4.49
C ASP A 121 17.38 -6.06 -5.36
N ALA A 122 16.21 -6.49 -4.90
CA ALA A 122 15.40 -7.52 -5.54
C ALA A 122 13.97 -7.06 -5.86
N HIS A 123 13.34 -7.67 -6.87
CA HIS A 123 11.90 -7.65 -7.04
C HIS A 123 11.28 -8.83 -6.29
N VAL A 124 10.53 -8.55 -5.22
CA VAL A 124 9.99 -9.63 -4.37
C VAL A 124 8.47 -9.58 -4.35
N GLU A 125 7.85 -10.72 -4.65
CA GLU A 125 6.43 -10.95 -4.43
C GLU A 125 6.23 -11.90 -3.25
N LEU A 126 5.50 -11.46 -2.23
CA LEU A 126 5.13 -12.25 -1.06
C LEU A 126 3.61 -12.44 -1.04
N ARG A 127 3.16 -13.70 -0.95
CA ARG A 127 1.73 -14.02 -0.87
C ARG A 127 1.44 -15.11 0.15
N ASP A 128 0.35 -14.97 0.89
CA ASP A 128 -0.21 -16.05 1.72
C ASP A 128 0.77 -16.61 2.77
N ILE A 129 1.59 -15.74 3.36
CA ILE A 129 2.62 -16.10 4.35
C ILE A 129 2.52 -15.25 5.62
N MET A 130 2.96 -15.81 6.74
CA MET A 130 3.06 -15.13 8.01
C MET A 130 4.52 -15.04 8.46
N PHE A 131 5.00 -13.83 8.71
CA PHE A 131 6.24 -13.56 9.44
C PHE A 131 5.90 -13.41 10.92
N ASN A 132 6.52 -14.23 11.77
CA ASN A 132 6.27 -14.19 13.21
C ASN A 132 7.55 -13.83 13.97
N HIS A 133 7.49 -12.86 14.88
CA HIS A 133 8.64 -12.35 15.66
C HIS A 133 9.79 -11.74 14.85
N GLY A 134 9.63 -11.58 13.55
CA GLY A 134 10.66 -11.07 12.66
C GLY A 134 10.48 -9.59 12.39
N LEU A 135 11.59 -8.85 12.43
CA LEU A 135 11.71 -7.58 11.74
C LEU A 135 11.98 -7.90 10.26
N VAL A 136 11.05 -7.60 9.36
CA VAL A 136 11.29 -7.70 7.92
C VAL A 136 11.80 -6.35 7.44
N GLN A 137 12.92 -6.36 6.71
CA GLN A 137 13.48 -5.15 6.14
C GLN A 137 13.66 -5.34 4.64
N GLN A 138 13.13 -4.40 3.87
CA GLN A 138 13.46 -4.25 2.47
C GLN A 138 14.27 -2.99 2.25
N ILE A 139 15.46 -3.18 1.68
CA ILE A 139 16.36 -2.13 1.27
C ILE A 139 16.43 -2.21 -0.25
N SER A 140 16.04 -1.12 -0.92
CA SER A 140 15.98 -1.01 -2.38
C SER A 140 15.08 -2.05 -3.08
N GLY A 141 15.12 -2.05 -4.41
CA GLY A 141 14.30 -2.94 -5.25
C GLY A 141 12.81 -2.59 -5.23
N THR A 142 11.97 -3.61 -5.38
CA THR A 142 10.51 -3.47 -5.40
C THR A 142 9.85 -4.55 -4.54
N LEU A 143 8.72 -4.23 -3.92
CA LEU A 143 7.97 -5.15 -3.06
C LEU A 143 6.52 -5.24 -3.49
N TYR A 144 6.02 -6.45 -3.68
CA TYR A 144 4.60 -6.74 -3.71
C TYR A 144 4.27 -7.69 -2.57
N ALA A 145 3.43 -7.26 -1.62
CA ALA A 145 2.96 -8.10 -0.53
C ALA A 145 1.44 -8.15 -0.58
N GLU A 146 0.87 -9.35 -0.69
CA GLU A 146 -0.57 -9.57 -0.73
C GLU A 146 -0.95 -10.64 0.29
N ASN A 147 -1.92 -10.35 1.16
CA ASN A 147 -2.37 -11.32 2.17
C ASN A 147 -1.20 -11.85 3.03
N VAL A 148 -0.32 -10.94 3.47
CA VAL A 148 0.84 -11.24 4.31
C VAL A 148 0.57 -10.77 5.74
N SER A 149 0.89 -11.60 6.73
CA SER A 149 0.75 -11.23 8.14
C SER A 149 2.11 -11.06 8.81
N PHE A 150 2.33 -9.89 9.40
CA PHE A 150 3.45 -9.57 10.29
C PHE A 150 2.95 -9.65 11.73
N PHE A 151 3.17 -10.79 12.35
CA PHE A 151 2.64 -11.12 13.66
C PHE A 151 3.72 -11.07 14.74
N TRP A 152 3.31 -10.65 15.94
CA TRP A 152 4.18 -10.50 17.10
C TRP A 152 5.43 -9.67 16.82
N VAL A 153 5.20 -8.56 16.15
CA VAL A 153 6.23 -7.56 15.91
C VAL A 153 6.77 -7.07 17.26
N GLN A 154 8.06 -7.23 17.50
CA GLN A 154 8.74 -6.72 18.69
C GLN A 154 9.96 -5.92 18.26
N GLY A 155 10.17 -4.75 18.86
CA GLY A 155 11.29 -3.88 18.53
C GLY A 155 10.84 -2.69 17.68
N LEU A 156 11.51 -2.43 16.56
CA LEU A 156 11.38 -1.16 15.86
C LEU A 156 10.27 -1.12 14.80
N TYR A 157 10.00 -2.23 14.10
CA TYR A 157 9.06 -2.27 12.97
C TYR A 157 8.62 -3.70 12.62
N GLY A 158 7.43 -3.90 12.07
CA GLY A 158 7.05 -5.19 11.46
C GLY A 158 7.71 -5.34 10.10
N LEU A 159 7.51 -4.32 9.29
CA LEU A 159 8.13 -4.15 7.98
C LEU A 159 8.77 -2.76 7.89
N GLU A 160 10.04 -2.70 7.50
CA GLU A 160 10.69 -1.44 7.10
C GLU A 160 11.01 -1.47 5.61
N LEU A 161 10.54 -0.45 4.90
CA LEU A 161 10.86 -0.15 3.51
C LEU A 161 11.83 1.02 3.48
N ARG A 162 12.99 0.84 2.84
CA ARG A 162 14.00 1.88 2.70
C ARG A 162 14.52 1.93 1.27
N ASP A 163 14.46 3.11 0.66
CA ASP A 163 14.94 3.35 -0.71
C ASP A 163 14.26 2.42 -1.74
N VAL A 164 13.04 1.95 -1.47
CA VAL A 164 12.29 1.02 -2.34
C VAL A 164 11.67 1.83 -3.48
N SER A 165 11.97 1.45 -4.72
CA SER A 165 11.55 2.23 -5.89
C SER A 165 10.05 2.13 -6.18
N ALA A 166 9.44 1.01 -5.81
CA ALA A 166 8.00 0.78 -5.86
C ALA A 166 7.61 -0.29 -4.84
N PHE A 167 6.57 -0.04 -4.04
CA PHE A 167 5.94 -1.06 -3.22
C PHE A 167 4.42 -1.07 -3.41
N ASN A 168 3.82 -2.24 -3.20
CA ASN A 168 2.38 -2.41 -3.12
C ASN A 168 2.07 -3.43 -2.01
N ILE A 169 1.33 -3.00 -1.00
CA ILE A 169 0.94 -3.79 0.17
C ILE A 169 -0.58 -3.90 0.16
N VAL A 170 -1.10 -5.09 -0.14
CA VAL A 170 -2.54 -5.36 -0.26
C VAL A 170 -2.98 -6.34 0.81
N ASP A 171 -4.05 -6.02 1.54
CA ASP A 171 -4.69 -6.94 2.50
C ASP A 171 -3.70 -7.57 3.49
N CYS A 172 -2.72 -6.77 3.94
CA CYS A 172 -1.71 -7.25 4.88
C CYS A 172 -2.08 -6.92 6.32
N ASP A 173 -1.69 -7.81 7.23
CA ASP A 173 -2.00 -7.70 8.65
C ASP A 173 -0.73 -7.41 9.46
N PHE A 174 -0.77 -6.37 10.29
CA PHE A 174 0.27 -6.05 11.27
C PHE A 174 -0.32 -6.16 12.66
N LYS A 175 0.21 -7.10 13.46
CA LYS A 175 -0.32 -7.41 14.80
C LYS A 175 0.83 -7.55 15.80
N THR A 176 0.78 -6.89 16.95
CA THR A 176 1.67 -7.20 18.08
C THR A 176 0.84 -7.52 19.33
N PRO A 177 1.27 -8.46 20.21
CA PRO A 177 0.43 -8.82 21.34
C PRO A 177 0.34 -7.63 22.28
N VAL A 178 -0.74 -7.58 23.05
CA VAL A 178 -0.90 -6.58 24.12
C VAL A 178 0.35 -6.59 25.03
N GLY A 179 1.00 -5.44 25.17
CA GLY A 179 2.25 -5.27 25.93
C GLY A 179 3.54 -5.63 25.19
N GLY A 180 3.46 -6.03 23.91
CA GLY A 180 4.60 -6.40 23.06
C GLY A 180 5.46 -5.22 22.59
N GLY A 181 4.94 -3.99 22.67
CA GLY A 181 5.63 -2.72 22.46
C GLY A 181 6.53 -2.73 21.22
N ALA A 182 5.95 -2.57 20.04
CA ALA A 182 6.71 -2.23 18.85
C ALA A 182 6.62 -0.72 18.60
N ASP A 183 7.70 -0.13 18.12
CA ASP A 183 7.69 1.28 17.71
C ASP A 183 6.80 1.41 16.46
N ASN A 184 7.04 0.66 15.39
CA ASN A 184 6.26 0.78 14.15
C ASN A 184 5.59 -0.55 13.74
N GLY A 185 4.42 -0.48 13.10
CA GLY A 185 3.89 -1.59 12.32
C GLY A 185 4.58 -1.65 10.96
N LEU A 186 4.31 -0.64 10.15
CA LEU A 186 4.95 -0.38 8.87
C LEU A 186 5.79 0.89 8.95
N ARG A 187 7.03 0.84 8.46
CA ARG A 187 7.94 1.99 8.43
C ARG A 187 8.46 2.21 7.02
N ILE A 188 8.29 3.42 6.48
CA ILE A 188 8.59 3.74 5.09
C ILE A 188 9.59 4.90 5.03
N TRP A 189 10.69 4.71 4.30
CA TRP A 189 11.76 5.69 4.11
C TRP A 189 12.10 5.86 2.64
N ASP A 190 12.02 7.09 2.12
CA ASP A 190 12.50 7.44 0.76
C ASP A 190 12.01 6.46 -0.31
N SER A 191 10.74 6.07 -0.20
CA SER A 191 10.13 5.02 -1.00
C SER A 191 8.84 5.50 -1.63
N ILE A 192 8.45 4.85 -2.73
CA ILE A 192 7.22 5.16 -3.46
C ILE A 192 6.34 3.92 -3.48
N GLY A 193 5.04 4.06 -3.21
CA GLY A 193 4.13 2.92 -3.27
C GLY A 193 2.76 3.15 -2.66
N GLU A 194 2.01 2.06 -2.57
CA GLU A 194 0.63 2.03 -2.13
C GLU A 194 0.44 1.01 -0.99
N VAL A 195 -0.45 1.34 -0.06
CA VAL A 195 -0.99 0.44 0.96
C VAL A 195 -2.51 0.41 0.81
N THR A 196 -3.08 -0.75 0.52
CA THR A 196 -4.52 -0.91 0.25
C THR A 196 -5.11 -2.04 1.09
N GLY A 197 -6.25 -1.81 1.75
CA GLY A 197 -6.89 -2.85 2.56
C GLY A 197 -6.05 -3.25 3.78
N GLY A 198 -6.42 -4.33 4.47
CA GLY A 198 -5.63 -4.89 5.57
C GLY A 198 -5.91 -4.29 6.97
N TYR A 199 -5.20 -4.82 7.97
CA TYR A 199 -5.40 -4.49 9.38
C TYR A 199 -4.08 -4.17 10.07
N TRP A 200 -4.02 -3.03 10.76
CA TRP A 200 -2.90 -2.66 11.62
C TRP A 200 -3.41 -2.49 13.03
N GLY A 201 -3.04 -3.37 13.96
CA GLY A 201 -3.52 -3.20 15.32
C GLY A 201 -2.71 -3.85 16.42
N ASP A 202 -3.06 -3.40 17.63
CA ASP A 202 -2.57 -3.82 18.94
C ASP A 202 -1.07 -3.59 19.14
N GLY A 203 -0.70 -2.73 20.10
CA GLY A 203 0.65 -2.59 20.69
C GLY A 203 1.76 -1.90 19.88
N PHE A 204 1.43 -1.15 18.81
CA PHE A 204 2.36 -0.27 18.08
C PHE A 204 2.35 1.18 18.60
N ASP A 205 3.52 1.83 18.63
CA ASP A 205 3.62 3.28 18.90
C ASP A 205 3.14 4.05 17.66
N HIS A 206 3.50 3.59 16.46
CA HIS A 206 3.01 4.14 15.21
C HIS A 206 2.56 2.98 14.34
N ALA A 207 1.28 2.89 13.98
CA ALA A 207 0.83 1.81 13.10
C ALA A 207 1.54 1.90 11.74
N ILE A 208 1.60 3.11 11.18
CA ILE A 208 2.36 3.44 9.98
C ILE A 208 3.21 4.68 10.23
N SER A 209 4.52 4.60 9.98
CA SER A 209 5.43 5.75 10.00
C SER A 209 6.07 5.95 8.64
N ILE A 210 5.87 7.12 8.07
CA ILE A 210 6.43 7.55 6.79
C ILE A 210 7.47 8.63 7.08
N SER A 211 8.63 8.54 6.45
CA SER A 211 9.72 9.48 6.67
C SER A 211 10.51 9.73 5.40
N ARG A 212 10.92 10.97 5.20
CA ARG A 212 11.87 11.33 4.14
C ARG A 212 13.18 11.81 4.75
N ARG A 213 14.33 11.31 4.29
CA ARG A 213 15.64 11.85 4.67
C ARG A 213 15.94 13.14 3.87
N PRO A 214 16.69 14.10 4.43
CA PRO A 214 17.02 15.36 3.73
C PRO A 214 17.71 15.15 2.37
N SER A 215 18.51 14.09 2.26
CA SER A 215 19.22 13.69 1.04
C SER A 215 18.58 12.48 0.33
N GLY A 216 17.40 12.06 0.77
CA GLY A 216 16.71 10.87 0.27
C GLY A 216 15.94 11.13 -1.01
N SER A 217 15.58 10.02 -1.68
CA SER A 217 14.62 10.02 -2.78
C SER A 217 13.27 10.61 -2.33
N PRO A 218 12.42 11.08 -3.26
CA PRO A 218 11.04 11.43 -2.92
C PRO A 218 10.36 10.28 -2.17
N THR A 219 9.58 10.62 -1.16
CA THR A 219 8.67 9.68 -0.49
C THR A 219 7.26 10.05 -0.91
N ILE A 220 6.61 9.17 -1.67
CA ILE A 220 5.26 9.35 -2.19
C ILE A 220 4.47 8.10 -1.83
N VAL A 221 3.48 8.23 -0.95
CA VAL A 221 2.76 7.08 -0.41
C VAL A 221 1.26 7.32 -0.52
N GLU A 222 0.55 6.37 -1.12
CA GLU A 222 -0.90 6.32 -1.12
C GLU A 222 -1.37 5.27 -0.10
N ILE A 223 -2.33 5.62 0.74
CA ILE A 223 -2.96 4.74 1.75
C ILE A 223 -4.46 4.77 1.50
N ASP A 224 -5.07 3.63 1.16
CA ASP A 224 -6.49 3.53 0.83
C ASP A 224 -7.16 2.32 1.47
N ASP A 225 -8.41 2.48 1.95
CA ASP A 225 -9.23 1.39 2.50
C ASP A 225 -8.55 0.61 3.65
N VAL A 226 -7.71 1.29 4.43
CA VAL A 226 -6.92 0.69 5.51
C VAL A 226 -7.68 0.76 6.84
N THR A 227 -7.69 -0.34 7.60
CA THR A 227 -8.18 -0.34 8.99
C THR A 227 -7.02 -0.31 9.98
N ILE A 228 -6.85 0.82 10.68
CA ILE A 228 -5.91 0.95 11.79
C ILE A 228 -6.69 0.91 13.10
N ARG A 229 -6.37 -0.05 13.96
CA ARG A 229 -6.79 -0.11 15.36
C ARG A 229 -5.60 0.23 16.25
N GLY A 230 -5.48 1.52 16.57
CA GLY A 230 -4.46 2.09 17.42
C GLY A 230 -4.32 1.35 18.74
N ALA A 231 -3.07 1.25 19.19
CA ALA A 231 -2.72 0.59 20.42
C ALA A 231 -3.06 1.43 21.65
N SER A 232 -3.42 0.76 22.75
CA SER A 232 -3.44 1.35 24.09
C SER A 232 -2.01 1.47 24.66
N ILE A 233 -1.09 2.05 23.88
CA ILE A 233 0.25 2.41 24.36
C ILE A 233 0.47 3.91 24.25
N TRP A 234 1.36 4.42 25.08
CA TRP A 234 1.62 5.85 25.21
C TRP A 234 2.23 6.38 23.90
N TYR A 235 1.73 7.53 23.42
CA TYR A 235 2.16 8.19 22.17
C TYR A 235 1.75 7.48 20.88
N ALA A 236 0.77 6.57 20.98
CA ALA A 236 0.33 5.76 19.86
C ALA A 236 -0.35 6.58 18.76
N ASP A 237 0.40 6.94 17.72
CA ASP A 237 -0.17 7.54 16.51
C ASP A 237 -0.72 6.44 15.59
N GLY A 238 -1.80 6.75 14.87
CA GLY A 238 -2.26 5.89 13.78
C GLY A 238 -1.26 5.95 12.63
N ILE A 239 -1.26 7.08 11.92
CA ILE A 239 -0.34 7.35 10.83
C ILE A 239 0.53 8.55 11.19
N ARG A 240 1.85 8.36 11.16
CA ARG A 240 2.82 9.43 11.35
C ARG A 240 3.60 9.71 10.08
N VAL A 241 3.72 10.98 9.71
CA VAL A 241 4.48 11.45 8.55
C VAL A 241 5.55 12.43 9.00
N PHE A 242 6.80 12.14 8.65
CA PHE A 242 7.96 12.98 8.93
C PHE A 242 8.61 13.53 7.67
N GLY A 243 9.01 14.80 7.71
CA GLY A 243 9.73 15.43 6.61
C GLY A 243 8.82 15.74 5.41
N SER A 244 9.43 16.12 4.28
CA SER A 244 8.70 16.53 3.07
C SER A 244 8.27 15.33 2.21
N ALA A 245 7.41 14.47 2.76
CA ALA A 245 6.75 13.38 2.05
C ALA A 245 5.38 13.81 1.50
N GLN A 246 5.01 13.28 0.32
CA GLN A 246 3.65 13.37 -0.20
C GLN A 246 2.90 12.11 0.20
N VAL A 247 1.82 12.26 0.94
CA VAL A 247 1.04 11.16 1.50
C VAL A 247 -0.43 11.46 1.31
N ASP A 248 -1.11 10.60 0.57
CA ASP A 248 -2.56 10.65 0.39
C ASP A 248 -3.19 9.52 1.21
N ILE A 249 -4.17 9.85 2.04
CA ILE A 249 -4.84 8.93 2.97
C ILE A 249 -6.34 8.97 2.68
N THR A 250 -6.87 7.89 2.15
CA THR A 250 -8.26 7.82 1.71
C THR A 250 -9.03 6.64 2.27
N ASN A 251 -10.34 6.83 2.45
CA ASN A 251 -11.32 5.78 2.78
C ASN A 251 -10.93 4.87 3.96
N SER A 252 -10.11 5.36 4.90
CA SER A 252 -9.49 4.53 5.93
C SER A 252 -10.20 4.70 7.28
N GLU A 253 -10.23 3.64 8.07
CA GLU A 253 -10.76 3.63 9.44
C GLU A 253 -9.60 3.61 10.45
N ILE A 254 -9.30 4.76 11.05
CA ILE A 254 -8.18 4.98 11.97
C ILE A 254 -8.74 5.19 13.37
N LEU A 255 -8.82 4.12 14.15
CA LEU A 255 -9.51 4.12 15.43
C LEU A 255 -8.58 3.66 16.54
N ARG A 256 -8.64 4.32 17.69
CA ARG A 256 -7.94 3.88 18.89
C ARG A 256 -8.96 3.63 20.00
N VAL A 257 -8.72 2.61 20.81
CA VAL A 257 -9.48 2.42 22.04
C VAL A 257 -8.67 3.08 23.14
N HIS A 258 -9.11 4.27 23.55
CA HIS A 258 -8.55 4.96 24.71
C HIS A 258 -8.92 4.18 25.98
N ASP A 259 -7.94 3.78 26.78
CA ASP A 259 -8.20 3.25 28.12
C ASP A 259 -8.27 4.44 29.07
N ASP A 260 -9.37 4.56 29.83
CA ASP A 260 -9.57 5.60 30.87
C ASP A 260 -8.37 5.71 31.84
N ALA A 261 -7.55 4.67 31.95
CA ALA A 261 -6.33 4.66 32.76
C ALA A 261 -5.17 5.49 32.17
N GLU A 262 -5.22 5.86 30.88
CA GLU A 262 -4.21 6.65 30.20
C GLU A 262 -4.44 8.14 30.47
N ALA A 263 -4.02 8.60 31.66
CA ALA A 263 -4.22 9.99 32.05
C ALA A 263 -3.63 10.97 31.03
N TRP A 264 -4.49 11.82 30.45
CA TRP A 264 -4.12 12.96 29.62
C TRP A 264 -2.92 13.71 30.21
N ARG A 265 -1.82 13.78 29.46
CA ARG A 265 -0.64 14.56 29.86
C ARG A 265 -0.77 15.96 29.29
N GLY A 266 -1.17 16.90 30.15
CA GLY A 266 -1.33 18.30 29.79
C GLY A 266 -0.14 18.86 28.99
N SER A 267 -0.45 19.35 27.78
CA SER A 267 0.22 20.41 26.99
C SER A 267 1.75 20.38 26.78
N GLY A 268 2.45 19.29 27.08
CA GLY A 268 3.85 19.12 26.70
C GLY A 268 3.96 18.89 25.18
N SER A 269 4.85 19.61 24.51
CA SER A 269 5.01 19.64 23.04
C SER A 269 5.32 18.31 22.36
N ASP A 270 5.69 17.26 23.12
CA ASP A 270 6.38 16.08 22.57
C ASP A 270 5.59 14.78 22.69
N GLY A 271 4.26 14.81 22.72
CA GLY A 271 3.52 13.55 22.63
C GLY A 271 2.03 13.59 22.95
N VAL A 272 1.26 14.04 21.98
CA VAL A 272 -0.16 13.71 21.92
C VAL A 272 -0.31 12.60 20.89
N ALA A 273 -1.11 11.58 21.20
CA ALA A 273 -1.43 10.52 20.25
C ALA A 273 -2.34 11.09 19.15
N ALA A 274 -1.87 11.13 17.91
CA ALA A 274 -2.63 11.63 16.78
C ALA A 274 -3.16 10.46 15.92
N GLY A 275 -4.42 10.55 15.47
CA GLY A 275 -4.90 9.62 14.44
C GLY A 275 -4.05 9.74 13.18
N ILE A 276 -3.89 10.97 12.69
CA ILE A 276 -2.94 11.32 11.63
C ILE A 276 -2.05 12.46 12.13
N GLY A 277 -0.73 12.26 12.15
CA GLY A 277 0.25 13.22 12.63
C GLY A 277 1.32 13.53 11.58
N TYR A 278 1.37 14.77 11.10
CA TYR A 278 2.49 15.30 10.31
C TYR A 278 3.45 16.04 11.24
N GLN A 279 4.74 15.73 11.17
CA GLN A 279 5.78 16.28 12.05
C GLN A 279 7.03 16.70 11.28
N ARG A 280 7.65 17.81 11.69
CA ARG A 280 9.00 18.25 11.26
C ARG A 280 9.24 18.21 9.74
N ILE A 281 8.33 18.76 8.95
CA ILE A 281 8.51 18.92 7.51
C ILE A 281 9.60 19.97 7.28
N GLU A 282 10.59 19.69 6.44
CA GLU A 282 11.70 20.62 6.19
C GLU A 282 11.26 21.78 5.29
N GLU A 283 11.82 22.98 5.54
CA GLU A 283 11.53 24.18 4.76
C GLU A 283 11.88 24.02 3.28
N GLY A 284 11.04 24.59 2.40
CA GLY A 284 11.38 24.80 0.99
C GLY A 284 10.71 23.87 -0.01
N ASN A 285 9.78 23.00 0.42
CA ASN A 285 9.02 22.14 -0.49
C ASN A 285 7.53 22.51 -0.58
N THR A 286 7.23 23.78 -0.86
CA THR A 286 5.86 24.34 -0.95
C THR A 286 4.99 23.74 -2.06
N SER A 287 5.50 22.77 -2.82
CA SER A 287 4.79 22.07 -3.90
C SER A 287 4.07 20.80 -3.45
N ILE A 288 4.30 20.31 -2.23
CA ILE A 288 3.62 19.10 -1.76
C ILE A 288 2.21 19.46 -1.28
N THR A 289 1.22 18.79 -1.87
CA THR A 289 -0.15 18.71 -1.36
C THR A 289 -0.41 17.28 -0.90
N ASN A 290 -0.92 17.12 0.31
CA ASN A 290 -1.38 15.85 0.87
C ASN A 290 -2.91 15.85 0.88
N LEU A 291 -3.51 14.73 0.46
CA LEU A 291 -4.94 14.49 0.53
C LEU A 291 -5.30 13.66 1.76
N ILE A 292 -6.33 14.08 2.50
CA ILE A 292 -6.97 13.29 3.55
C ILE A 292 -8.46 13.24 3.19
N SER A 293 -8.97 12.12 2.67
CA SER A 293 -10.35 12.05 2.18
C SER A 293 -11.14 10.82 2.58
N GLY A 294 -12.40 10.98 3.00
CA GLY A 294 -13.29 9.84 3.26
C GLY A 294 -12.91 8.98 4.48
N ASN A 295 -12.09 9.49 5.40
CA ASN A 295 -11.58 8.72 6.53
C ASN A 295 -12.50 8.79 7.75
N ILE A 296 -12.44 7.76 8.61
CA ILE A 296 -13.02 7.78 9.96
C ILE A 296 -11.86 7.76 10.96
N ILE A 297 -11.72 8.82 11.77
CA ILE A 297 -10.63 8.97 12.74
C ILE A 297 -11.22 9.15 14.13
N SER A 298 -10.85 8.34 15.13
CA SER A 298 -11.43 8.47 16.48
C SER A 298 -10.62 7.80 17.60
N GLY A 299 -10.85 8.23 18.84
CA GLY A 299 -10.25 7.66 20.06
C GLY A 299 -8.78 8.03 20.28
N PHE A 300 -8.32 9.06 19.59
CA PHE A 300 -7.01 9.65 19.74
C PHE A 300 -7.10 10.96 20.54
N ASP A 301 -6.01 11.34 21.18
CA ASP A 301 -5.85 12.64 21.82
C ASP A 301 -6.10 13.78 20.81
N VAL A 302 -5.53 13.61 19.61
CA VAL A 302 -5.73 14.49 18.47
C VAL A 302 -6.25 13.69 17.28
N GLY A 303 -7.31 14.14 16.62
CA GLY A 303 -7.73 13.54 15.34
C GLY A 303 -6.64 13.71 14.27
N ILE A 304 -6.39 14.97 13.89
CA ILE A 304 -5.36 15.35 12.92
C ILE A 304 -4.39 16.37 13.54
N SER A 305 -3.10 16.03 13.60
CA SER A 305 -2.03 16.91 14.08
C SER A 305 -1.13 17.33 12.93
N LEU A 306 -0.97 18.63 12.71
CA LEU A 306 -0.08 19.21 11.71
C LEU A 306 0.99 20.06 12.40
N ASP A 307 2.18 19.49 12.55
CA ASP A 307 3.37 20.19 13.01
C ASP A 307 4.23 20.51 11.79
N SER A 308 4.60 21.79 11.63
CA SER A 308 5.46 22.42 10.60
C SER A 308 4.80 22.97 9.32
N GLY A 309 5.51 23.94 8.71
CA GLY A 309 5.17 24.59 7.44
C GLY A 309 5.87 24.00 6.21
N GLY A 310 5.42 24.46 5.04
CA GLY A 310 5.92 24.05 3.73
C GLY A 310 5.06 23.02 3.02
N VAL A 311 3.90 22.67 3.58
CA VAL A 311 3.01 21.64 3.03
C VAL A 311 1.59 22.16 2.91
N LYS A 312 0.89 21.66 1.90
CA LYS A 312 -0.52 21.93 1.66
C LYS A 312 -1.33 20.69 2.05
N PHE A 313 -2.46 20.90 2.72
CA PHE A 313 -3.36 19.83 3.13
C PHE A 313 -4.72 20.06 2.52
N LEU A 314 -5.20 19.07 1.79
CA LEU A 314 -6.53 19.02 1.21
C LEU A 314 -7.33 17.97 1.98
N GLY A 315 -8.38 18.39 2.68
CA GLY A 315 -9.21 17.51 3.50
C GLY A 315 -10.67 17.49 3.05
N GLU A 316 -11.23 16.31 2.79
CA GLU A 316 -12.58 16.16 2.23
C GLU A 316 -13.32 14.97 2.85
N GLU A 317 -14.63 15.09 3.08
CA GLU A 317 -15.50 13.95 3.44
C GLU A 317 -15.03 13.10 4.65
N ASN A 318 -14.22 13.64 5.55
CA ASN A 318 -13.71 12.90 6.71
C ASN A 318 -14.67 12.98 7.90
N ASN A 319 -14.80 11.90 8.67
CA ASN A 319 -15.34 11.91 10.01
C ASN A 319 -14.19 11.87 11.02
N VAL A 320 -13.91 12.99 11.68
CA VAL A 320 -12.76 13.12 12.57
C VAL A 320 -13.23 13.41 13.99
N ALA A 321 -12.73 12.61 14.92
CA ALA A 321 -12.92 12.78 16.35
C ALA A 321 -11.59 12.78 17.10
N GLY A 322 -11.51 13.63 18.12
CA GLY A 322 -10.40 13.65 19.06
C GLY A 322 -10.88 13.89 20.49
N ASP A 323 -10.16 13.33 21.45
CA ASP A 323 -10.49 13.41 22.87
C ASP A 323 -10.08 14.74 23.48
N ALA A 324 -9.04 15.39 22.94
CA ALA A 324 -8.65 16.73 23.33
C ALA A 324 -8.79 17.73 22.18
N TYR A 325 -8.38 17.33 20.98
CA TYR A 325 -8.40 18.17 19.79
C TYR A 325 -8.86 17.40 18.57
N VAL A 326 -9.80 17.92 17.80
CA VAL A 326 -10.12 17.30 16.50
C VAL A 326 -9.00 17.57 15.50
N MET A 327 -8.53 18.82 15.49
CA MET A 327 -7.38 19.26 14.72
C MET A 327 -6.45 20.08 15.61
N ARG A 328 -5.14 19.81 15.51
CA ARG A 328 -4.09 20.60 16.14
C ARG A 328 -3.09 21.08 15.10
N THR A 329 -2.73 22.36 15.11
CA THR A 329 -1.49 22.82 14.48
C THR A 329 -0.54 23.41 15.51
N TRP A 330 0.75 23.14 15.34
CA TRP A 330 1.77 23.44 16.33
C TRP A 330 3.03 24.00 15.67
N ALA A 331 3.66 24.97 16.35
CA ALA A 331 4.96 25.49 15.95
C ALA A 331 6.05 24.57 16.47
N ASP A 332 6.92 24.06 15.62
CA ASP A 332 8.00 23.19 16.09
C ASP A 332 8.78 23.82 17.27
N SER A 333 9.43 23.00 18.09
CA SER A 333 10.15 23.46 19.29
C SER A 333 11.22 24.54 19.02
N SER A 334 11.57 24.81 17.76
CA SER A 334 12.48 25.91 17.41
C SER A 334 11.81 27.29 17.48
N GLY A 335 10.47 27.34 17.61
CA GLY A 335 9.69 28.58 17.65
C GLY A 335 9.72 29.37 16.34
N VAL A 336 10.16 28.72 15.25
CA VAL A 336 10.19 29.32 13.91
C VAL A 336 8.78 29.19 13.33
N ILE A 337 8.08 30.33 13.32
CA ILE A 337 6.79 30.50 12.64
C ILE A 337 7.02 30.28 11.16
N ARG A 338 6.34 29.28 10.59
CA ARG A 338 6.38 29.03 9.16
C ARG A 338 5.12 29.64 8.55
N THR A 339 5.17 30.17 7.33
CA THR A 339 4.04 30.96 6.78
C THR A 339 3.41 30.32 5.55
N ASP A 340 3.82 29.11 5.23
CA ASP A 340 3.56 28.41 3.98
C ASP A 340 2.69 27.16 4.14
N LEU A 341 2.28 26.82 5.37
CA LEU A 341 1.22 25.83 5.60
C LEU A 341 -0.11 26.38 5.10
N VAL A 342 -0.77 25.63 4.21
CA VAL A 342 -2.14 25.90 3.78
C VAL A 342 -2.98 24.68 4.12
N VAL A 343 -4.02 24.86 4.91
CA VAL A 343 -4.97 23.79 5.24
C VAL A 343 -6.31 24.14 4.63
N ASP A 344 -6.80 23.28 3.75
CA ASP A 344 -8.07 23.45 3.04
C ASP A 344 -8.96 22.21 3.28
N PHE A 345 -9.82 22.33 4.28
CA PHE A 345 -10.95 21.45 4.55
C PHE A 345 -12.23 21.91 3.86
N GLY A 346 -12.18 22.90 2.97
CA GLY A 346 -13.33 23.27 2.15
C GLY A 346 -13.37 24.75 1.77
N GLY A 347 -13.70 25.02 0.51
CA GLY A 347 -13.90 26.38 -0.02
C GLY A 347 -12.63 27.23 -0.10
N GLY A 348 -11.45 26.63 0.13
CA GLY A 348 -10.16 27.30 0.07
C GLY A 348 -9.49 27.25 -1.31
N PRO A 349 -8.23 27.71 -1.37
CA PRO A 349 -7.47 27.85 -2.61
C PRO A 349 -6.89 26.54 -3.13
N LEU A 350 -6.96 25.44 -2.37
CA LEU A 350 -6.53 24.11 -2.82
C LEU A 350 -7.68 23.35 -3.50
N GLY A 351 -8.91 23.86 -3.36
CA GLY A 351 -10.08 23.34 -4.05
C GLY A 351 -10.82 22.25 -3.29
N SER A 352 -10.68 22.16 -1.96
CA SER A 352 -11.44 21.19 -1.18
C SER A 352 -12.93 21.46 -1.29
N THR A 353 -13.69 20.40 -1.49
CA THR A 353 -15.15 20.37 -1.52
C THR A 353 -15.78 20.40 -0.13
N GLY A 354 -14.99 20.15 0.92
CA GLY A 354 -15.47 20.05 2.30
C GLY A 354 -16.14 18.71 2.60
N GLY A 355 -17.29 18.76 3.28
CA GLY A 355 -18.04 17.57 3.68
C GLY A 355 -17.48 16.83 4.88
N ASN A 356 -16.53 17.43 5.62
CA ASN A 356 -15.97 16.83 6.82
C ASN A 356 -16.95 16.97 7.98
N THR A 357 -16.98 15.98 8.87
CA THR A 357 -17.68 16.01 10.16
C THR A 357 -16.65 15.98 11.28
N PHE A 358 -16.67 16.98 12.15
CA PHE A 358 -15.74 17.11 13.27
C PHE A 358 -16.48 16.91 14.59
N HIS A 359 -16.09 15.89 15.34
CA HIS A 359 -16.65 15.60 16.67
C HIS A 359 -15.57 15.80 17.74
N ASN A 360 -15.87 16.57 18.78
CA ASN A 360 -14.94 16.77 19.90
C ASN A 360 -15.62 16.41 21.21
N THR A 361 -14.92 15.66 22.05
CA THR A 361 -15.31 15.49 23.46
C THR A 361 -14.47 16.35 24.40
N GLY A 362 -13.36 16.90 23.88
CA GLY A 362 -12.36 17.68 24.60
C GLY A 362 -12.61 19.18 24.65
N ASP A 363 -11.52 19.93 24.84
CA ASP A 363 -11.57 21.37 25.11
C ASP A 363 -11.71 22.21 23.84
N TYR A 364 -11.13 21.77 22.70
CA TYR A 364 -11.13 22.55 21.45
C TYR A 364 -11.31 21.68 20.21
N ALA A 365 -12.18 22.09 19.29
CA ALA A 365 -12.31 21.40 18.02
C ALA A 365 -11.08 21.62 17.14
N VAL A 366 -10.68 22.87 16.98
CA VAL A 366 -9.44 23.27 16.29
C VAL A 366 -8.58 24.06 17.25
N TYR A 367 -7.43 23.51 17.59
CA TYR A 367 -6.38 24.25 18.27
C TYR A 367 -5.26 24.57 17.29
N HIS A 368 -4.80 25.81 17.31
CA HIS A 368 -3.72 26.19 16.43
C HIS A 368 -2.88 27.27 17.15
N GLU A 369 -1.56 27.10 17.18
CA GLU A 369 -0.68 28.03 17.90
C GLU A 369 -0.36 29.29 17.08
N GLU A 370 -0.42 29.17 15.76
CA GLU A 370 0.12 30.13 14.81
C GLU A 370 -0.95 30.81 13.96
N SER A 371 -0.53 31.66 13.01
CA SER A 371 -1.43 32.46 12.16
C SER A 371 -1.74 31.80 10.81
N TYR A 372 -1.76 30.46 10.76
CA TYR A 372 -1.98 29.72 9.51
C TYR A 372 -3.41 29.93 8.98
N PRO A 373 -3.59 30.11 7.66
CA PRO A 373 -4.92 30.10 7.06
C PRO A 373 -5.46 28.66 7.07
N ILE A 374 -6.59 28.46 7.76
CA ILE A 374 -7.39 27.24 7.72
C ILE A 374 -8.70 27.60 7.02
N TYR A 375 -8.89 27.03 5.84
CA TYR A 375 -10.15 27.10 5.09
C TYR A 375 -10.97 25.87 5.45
N ALA A 376 -12.20 26.06 5.89
CA ALA A 376 -13.05 24.96 6.32
C ALA A 376 -14.53 25.26 6.07
N CYS A 377 -14.87 25.83 4.90
CA CYS A 377 -16.26 26.00 4.50
C CYS A 377 -16.90 24.62 4.21
N PHE A 378 -18.19 24.47 4.47
CA PHE A 378 -18.99 23.28 4.10
C PHE A 378 -18.68 22.02 4.94
N ASN A 379 -18.42 22.19 6.23
CA ASN A 379 -18.15 21.11 7.19
C ASN A 379 -19.18 21.11 8.32
N ASP A 380 -19.48 19.92 8.86
CA ASP A 380 -20.34 19.79 10.02
C ASP A 380 -19.49 19.81 11.31
N TRP A 381 -19.69 20.84 12.12
CA TRP A 381 -19.04 21.00 13.41
C TRP A 381 -19.99 20.51 14.50
N GLU A 382 -19.92 19.22 14.83
CA GLU A 382 -20.70 18.62 15.92
C GLU A 382 -20.09 18.92 17.30
N VAL A 383 -19.74 20.18 17.53
CA VAL A 383 -19.06 20.67 18.74
C VAL A 383 -19.75 21.95 19.25
N PRO A 384 -19.70 22.24 20.56
CA PRO A 384 -20.15 23.53 21.08
C PRO A 384 -19.42 24.71 20.43
N GLU A 385 -20.15 25.79 20.14
CA GLU A 385 -19.61 26.98 19.44
C GLU A 385 -18.45 27.66 20.22
N ASP A 386 -18.44 27.54 21.55
CA ASP A 386 -17.36 28.09 22.40
C ASP A 386 -16.07 27.26 22.37
N GLN A 387 -16.08 26.07 21.75
CA GLN A 387 -14.91 25.24 21.50
C GLN A 387 -14.28 25.45 20.11
N ILE A 388 -14.88 26.31 19.29
CA ILE A 388 -14.32 26.76 18.01
C ILE A 388 -13.71 28.14 18.27
N ASP A 389 -12.43 28.41 17.97
CA ASP A 389 -11.90 29.79 18.04
C ASP A 389 -12.36 30.57 16.79
N PRO A 390 -13.37 31.46 16.91
CA PRO A 390 -13.99 32.10 15.75
C PRO A 390 -13.09 33.15 15.09
N ARG A 391 -11.92 33.47 15.67
CA ARG A 391 -11.01 34.48 15.11
C ARG A 391 -10.06 33.89 14.06
N ARG A 392 -10.01 32.56 13.94
CA ARG A 392 -8.87 31.89 13.33
C ARG A 392 -9.25 30.65 12.51
N VAL A 393 -10.43 30.07 12.73
CA VAL A 393 -11.10 29.20 11.74
C VAL A 393 -11.94 30.09 10.83
N TRP A 394 -11.65 30.10 9.52
CA TRP A 394 -12.41 30.89 8.55
C TRP A 394 -13.55 30.03 8.01
N ASP A 395 -14.66 30.10 8.71
CA ASP A 395 -15.89 29.38 8.39
C ASP A 395 -17.08 30.31 8.62
N GLU A 396 -17.49 31.01 7.56
CA GLU A 396 -18.64 31.91 7.61
C GLU A 396 -19.96 31.23 7.23
N LEU A 397 -19.94 29.97 6.77
CA LEU A 397 -21.13 29.29 6.22
C LEU A 397 -21.67 28.17 7.09
N ASP A 398 -20.88 27.59 8.00
CA ASP A 398 -21.39 26.60 8.96
C ASP A 398 -21.81 27.30 10.26
N HIS A 399 -23.06 27.74 10.27
CA HIS A 399 -23.72 28.25 11.46
C HIS A 399 -24.26 27.10 12.33
N PRO A 400 -23.83 26.93 13.61
CA PRO A 400 -24.64 26.25 14.62
C PRO A 400 -25.82 27.12 15.15
N ARG A 401 -26.00 28.34 14.58
CA ARG A 401 -27.07 29.36 14.74
C ARG A 401 -26.60 30.62 15.48
N LEU A 402 -26.57 31.74 14.74
CA LEU A 402 -26.48 33.16 15.19
C LEU A 402 -25.10 33.81 15.42
N GLY A 403 -24.36 34.07 14.34
CA GLY A 403 -24.22 35.43 13.83
C GLY A 403 -23.04 36.23 14.37
N ARG A 404 -21.92 36.18 13.64
CA ARG A 404 -21.08 37.33 13.26
C ARG A 404 -20.02 36.88 12.23
N THR A 405 -19.95 37.64 11.15
CA THR A 405 -18.99 37.56 10.03
C THR A 405 -17.55 37.90 10.43
N HIS A 406 -16.57 37.12 9.96
CA HIS A 406 -15.29 37.63 9.48
C HIS A 406 -14.68 36.70 8.38
N HIS A 407 -14.93 37.09 7.11
CA HIS A 407 -14.48 36.57 5.80
C HIS A 407 -15.44 35.65 5.03
N LEU A 408 -16.10 36.23 4.02
CA LEU A 408 -16.96 35.51 3.07
C LEU A 408 -16.17 34.40 2.40
N CYS A 409 -16.71 33.16 2.42
CA CYS A 409 -16.49 32.17 1.36
C CYS A 409 -17.05 32.82 0.08
N VAL A 410 -16.30 33.73 -0.55
CA VAL A 410 -16.72 34.35 -1.79
C VAL A 410 -16.68 33.22 -2.79
N GLY A 411 -17.85 32.73 -3.18
CA GLY A 411 -18.04 32.09 -4.48
C GLY A 411 -17.68 33.13 -5.53
N THR A 412 -16.39 33.36 -5.75
CA THR A 412 -15.92 33.97 -6.97
C THR A 412 -16.28 32.95 -8.03
N SER A 413 -17.26 33.26 -8.86
CA SER A 413 -17.19 32.77 -10.23
C SER A 413 -15.75 33.00 -10.68
N LEU A 414 -15.02 31.92 -10.95
CA LEU A 414 -13.64 31.94 -11.42
C LEU A 414 -13.59 32.74 -12.73
N GLU A 415 -13.43 34.06 -12.65
CA GLU A 415 -12.91 34.86 -13.75
C GLU A 415 -11.44 35.14 -13.44
N ASP A 416 -10.58 34.38 -14.14
CA ASP A 416 -9.21 34.69 -14.54
C ASP A 416 -8.36 35.53 -13.57
N SER A 417 -7.88 34.90 -12.50
CA SER A 417 -6.61 35.32 -11.90
C SER A 417 -5.58 34.21 -12.08
N GLU A 418 -4.58 34.48 -12.91
CA GLU A 418 -3.45 33.59 -13.21
C GLU A 418 -2.60 33.38 -11.96
N LEU A 419 -2.97 32.37 -11.17
CA LEU A 419 -2.03 31.63 -10.33
C LEU A 419 -1.10 30.85 -11.27
N THR A 420 0.21 31.06 -11.14
CA THR A 420 1.22 30.24 -11.82
C THR A 420 1.25 28.87 -11.13
N LEU A 421 0.31 28.02 -11.53
CA LEU A 421 0.23 26.61 -11.17
C LEU A 421 1.56 25.94 -11.55
N VAL A 422 2.05 25.03 -10.70
CA VAL A 422 2.80 23.89 -11.24
C VAL A 422 1.80 23.19 -12.16
N THR A 423 2.08 23.20 -13.46
CA THR A 423 1.20 22.61 -14.46
C THR A 423 1.15 21.10 -14.23
N VAL A 424 0.21 20.64 -13.42
CA VAL A 424 -0.48 19.38 -13.73
C VAL A 424 -1.06 19.61 -15.11
N THR A 425 -0.61 18.82 -16.08
CA THR A 425 -1.11 18.94 -17.45
C THR A 425 -2.63 18.78 -17.39
N PRO A 426 -3.42 19.81 -17.76
CA PRO A 426 -4.86 19.67 -17.77
C PRO A 426 -5.24 18.47 -18.63
N THR A 427 -6.19 17.66 -18.16
CA THR A 427 -6.80 16.62 -18.99
C THR A 427 -7.26 17.31 -20.29
N PRO A 428 -6.79 16.88 -21.47
CA PRO A 428 -7.15 17.55 -22.71
C PRO A 428 -8.67 17.66 -22.84
N ASP A 429 -9.20 18.84 -23.15
CA ASP A 429 -10.64 19.13 -23.33
C ASP A 429 -11.28 18.45 -24.56
N GLY A 430 -10.67 17.38 -25.06
CA GLY A 430 -11.23 16.51 -26.08
C GLY A 430 -11.14 15.05 -25.63
N PRO A 431 -12.01 14.16 -26.15
CA PRO A 431 -11.86 12.73 -25.91
C PRO A 431 -10.49 12.33 -26.44
N SER A 432 -9.54 12.09 -25.53
CA SER A 432 -8.26 11.53 -25.88
C SER A 432 -8.50 10.15 -26.48
N THR A 433 -7.72 9.78 -27.48
CA THR A 433 -7.86 8.51 -28.16
C THR A 433 -6.54 7.78 -28.16
N VAL A 434 -6.60 6.48 -28.32
CA VAL A 434 -5.44 5.66 -28.64
C VAL A 434 -5.67 5.02 -29.99
N THR A 435 -4.63 4.96 -30.82
CA THR A 435 -4.65 4.21 -32.08
C THR A 435 -3.86 2.92 -31.90
N ILE A 436 -4.49 1.78 -32.21
CA ILE A 436 -3.86 0.47 -32.16
C ILE A 436 -2.84 0.35 -33.31
N THR A 437 -1.56 0.19 -33.00
CA THR A 437 -0.47 0.07 -34.00
C THR A 437 -0.19 -1.38 -34.39
N THR A 438 -0.46 -2.32 -33.48
CA THR A 438 -0.32 -3.76 -33.68
C THR A 438 -1.60 -4.46 -33.25
N THR A 439 -2.00 -5.52 -33.96
CA THR A 439 -3.20 -6.28 -33.55
C THR A 439 -2.94 -6.91 -32.19
N THR A 440 -3.69 -6.48 -31.17
CA THR A 440 -3.39 -6.73 -29.76
C THR A 440 -4.61 -7.28 -29.02
N PRO A 441 -4.44 -8.21 -28.07
CA PRO A 441 -5.51 -8.65 -27.18
C PRO A 441 -5.98 -7.53 -26.26
N CYS A 442 -7.30 -7.50 -26.02
CA CYS A 442 -7.95 -6.63 -25.07
C CYS A 442 -8.24 -7.42 -23.79
N TYR A 443 -7.73 -6.98 -22.64
CA TYR A 443 -7.91 -7.67 -21.36
C TYR A 443 -8.78 -6.89 -20.38
N ASN A 444 -9.40 -7.58 -19.40
CA ASN A 444 -10.16 -6.94 -18.32
C ASN A 444 -9.27 -6.30 -17.22
N GLY A 445 -7.95 -6.40 -17.37
CA GLY A 445 -6.91 -5.87 -16.47
C GLY A 445 -5.54 -6.01 -17.16
N PRO A 446 -4.44 -5.56 -16.55
CA PRO A 446 -3.13 -5.54 -17.19
C PRO A 446 -2.58 -6.95 -17.36
N GLY A 447 -2.65 -7.50 -18.58
CA GLY A 447 -2.00 -8.77 -18.90
C GLY A 447 -2.93 -9.96 -19.16
N PRO A 448 -2.38 -11.05 -19.72
CA PRO A 448 -3.10 -12.27 -20.06
C PRO A 448 -3.81 -12.97 -18.90
N GLU A 449 -3.39 -12.73 -17.67
CA GLU A 449 -3.97 -13.23 -16.43
C GLU A 449 -5.41 -12.70 -16.16
N TYR A 450 -5.78 -11.54 -16.71
CA TYR A 450 -7.09 -10.89 -16.46
C TYR A 450 -8.23 -11.37 -17.37
N GLY A 451 -7.98 -12.38 -18.20
CA GLY A 451 -8.95 -12.86 -19.17
C GLY A 451 -9.10 -11.91 -20.35
N GLN A 452 -8.95 -12.46 -21.54
CA GLN A 452 -9.08 -11.72 -22.79
C GLN A 452 -10.55 -11.49 -23.14
N ILE A 453 -10.95 -10.23 -23.34
CA ILE A 453 -12.28 -9.82 -23.82
C ILE A 453 -12.39 -10.11 -25.32
N ASN A 454 -11.45 -9.57 -26.11
CA ASN A 454 -11.37 -9.78 -27.56
C ASN A 454 -9.98 -9.43 -28.10
N THR A 455 -9.86 -9.27 -29.43
CA THR A 455 -8.65 -8.77 -30.08
C THR A 455 -8.98 -7.51 -30.86
N LEU A 456 -8.27 -6.41 -30.58
CA LEU A 456 -8.37 -5.17 -31.33
C LEU A 456 -7.43 -5.22 -32.52
N LYS A 457 -7.93 -4.83 -33.70
CA LYS A 457 -7.14 -4.83 -34.94
C LYS A 457 -6.34 -3.55 -35.06
N VAL A 458 -5.18 -3.64 -35.71
CA VAL A 458 -4.40 -2.47 -36.13
C VAL A 458 -5.27 -1.44 -36.86
N GLY A 459 -5.06 -0.15 -36.53
CA GLY A 459 -5.78 0.99 -37.09
C GLY A 459 -7.12 1.30 -36.41
N VAL A 460 -7.57 0.49 -35.45
CA VAL A 460 -8.73 0.83 -34.61
C VAL A 460 -8.35 1.98 -33.67
N SER A 461 -9.25 2.95 -33.49
CA SER A 461 -9.13 3.97 -32.45
C SER A 461 -10.11 3.68 -31.31
N ALA A 462 -9.64 3.83 -30.08
CA ALA A 462 -10.43 3.67 -28.86
C ALA A 462 -10.32 4.94 -28.01
N GLN A 463 -11.34 5.23 -27.19
CA GLN A 463 -11.30 6.37 -26.28
C GLN A 463 -10.35 6.05 -25.12
N LEU A 464 -9.34 6.90 -24.93
CA LEU A 464 -8.37 6.79 -23.86
C LEU A 464 -9.03 7.17 -22.52
N ILE A 465 -8.87 6.32 -21.52
CA ILE A 465 -9.32 6.57 -20.14
C ILE A 465 -8.13 7.01 -19.28
N GLY A 466 -6.99 6.34 -19.41
CA GLY A 466 -5.77 6.66 -18.66
C GLY A 466 -4.64 5.65 -18.85
N ALA A 467 -3.58 5.77 -18.05
CA ALA A 467 -2.49 4.82 -17.94
C ALA A 467 -2.69 3.94 -16.70
N GLY A 468 -2.39 2.65 -16.81
CA GLY A 468 -2.36 1.72 -15.69
C GLY A 468 -0.94 1.24 -15.44
N PHE A 469 -0.47 1.33 -14.19
CA PHE A 469 0.86 0.88 -13.82
C PHE A 469 0.83 -0.58 -13.40
N THR A 470 1.71 -1.39 -13.99
CA THR A 470 2.16 -2.61 -13.32
C THR A 470 3.48 -2.27 -12.66
N GLY A 471 3.61 -2.51 -11.35
CA GLY A 471 4.81 -2.18 -10.56
C GLY A 471 6.11 -2.87 -11.02
N ASN A 472 6.12 -3.53 -12.18
CA ASN A 472 7.19 -4.37 -12.69
C ASN A 472 8.07 -3.67 -13.75
N GLY A 473 8.06 -2.33 -13.79
CA GLY A 473 9.13 -1.51 -14.36
C GLY A 473 9.41 -1.61 -15.86
N ASN A 474 8.69 -2.44 -16.62
CA ASN A 474 8.91 -2.63 -18.07
C ASN A 474 7.64 -2.81 -18.91
N GLN A 475 6.44 -2.84 -18.30
CA GLN A 475 5.17 -2.91 -19.04
C GLN A 475 4.20 -1.88 -18.48
N ASP A 476 4.16 -0.74 -19.18
CA ASP A 476 3.12 0.24 -18.98
C ASP A 476 1.87 -0.24 -19.73
N TRP A 477 0.68 -0.02 -19.15
CA TRP A 477 -0.59 -0.37 -19.76
C TRP A 477 -1.39 0.89 -20.05
N VAL A 478 -2.18 0.87 -21.12
CA VAL A 478 -3.17 1.91 -21.44
C VAL A 478 -4.56 1.36 -21.22
N VAL A 479 -5.39 2.12 -20.51
CA VAL A 479 -6.79 1.79 -20.28
C VAL A 479 -7.66 2.59 -21.25
N THR A 480 -8.53 1.89 -21.98
CA THR A 480 -9.42 2.49 -22.98
C THR A 480 -10.85 2.00 -22.83
N HIS A 481 -11.83 2.74 -23.35
CA HIS A 481 -13.15 2.16 -23.59
C HIS A 481 -13.11 1.26 -24.81
N HIS A 482 -13.66 0.07 -24.66
CA HIS A 482 -13.76 -0.89 -25.74
C HIS A 482 -14.61 -0.33 -26.89
N PRO A 483 -14.13 -0.32 -28.15
CA PRO A 483 -14.75 0.44 -29.25
C PRO A 483 -16.15 -0.04 -29.65
N THR A 484 -16.50 -1.31 -29.39
CA THR A 484 -17.81 -1.89 -29.74
C THR A 484 -18.56 -2.55 -28.59
N ALA A 485 -18.00 -2.57 -27.38
CA ALA A 485 -18.59 -3.23 -26.22
C ALA A 485 -18.86 -2.15 -25.19
N ALA A 486 -20.13 -1.76 -25.08
CA ALA A 486 -20.53 -0.68 -24.19
C ALA A 486 -20.13 -1.01 -22.74
N ASN A 487 -19.66 0.00 -22.01
CA ASN A 487 -19.27 -0.09 -20.59
C ASN A 487 -18.19 -1.15 -20.30
N THR A 488 -17.35 -1.47 -21.26
CA THR A 488 -16.22 -2.39 -21.08
C THR A 488 -14.93 -1.60 -21.24
N ASN A 489 -14.03 -1.72 -20.25
CA ASN A 489 -12.69 -1.16 -20.33
C ASN A 489 -11.72 -2.20 -20.88
N CYS A 490 -10.68 -1.73 -21.54
CA CYS A 490 -9.74 -2.54 -22.26
C CYS A 490 -8.33 -2.11 -21.89
N TRP A 491 -7.57 -3.04 -21.33
CA TRP A 491 -6.17 -2.88 -20.98
C TRP A 491 -5.31 -3.35 -22.14
N LEU A 492 -4.45 -2.46 -22.61
CA LEU A 492 -3.63 -2.62 -23.81
C LEU A 492 -2.16 -2.36 -23.48
N ASP A 493 -1.27 -3.16 -24.04
CA ASP A 493 0.18 -2.97 -23.91
C ASP A 493 0.59 -1.65 -24.59
N THR A 494 1.42 -0.85 -23.93
CA THR A 494 1.93 0.41 -24.51
C THR A 494 2.68 0.25 -25.81
N ASP A 495 3.32 -0.90 -26.04
CA ASP A 495 4.04 -1.18 -27.29
C ASP A 495 3.11 -1.36 -28.49
N ASP A 496 1.86 -1.73 -28.24
CA ASP A 496 0.86 -2.04 -29.27
C ASP A 496 -0.03 -0.85 -29.64
N VAL A 497 0.21 0.31 -29.05
CA VAL A 497 -0.68 1.47 -29.17
C VAL A 497 0.08 2.78 -29.31
N THR A 498 -0.57 3.79 -29.87
CA THR A 498 -0.07 5.17 -29.90
C THR A 498 -1.15 6.11 -29.36
N PRO A 499 -0.97 6.67 -28.16
CA PRO A 499 -1.92 7.61 -27.58
C PRO A 499 -1.88 8.96 -28.28
N SER A 500 -3.02 9.67 -28.28
CA SER A 500 -3.14 11.02 -28.82
C SER A 500 -2.48 12.09 -27.93
N ILE A 501 -2.10 11.71 -26.71
CA ILE A 501 -1.38 12.54 -25.75
C ILE A 501 -0.16 11.79 -25.18
N PRO A 502 0.88 12.50 -24.71
CA PRO A 502 2.01 11.89 -24.03
C PRO A 502 1.59 11.09 -22.79
N PHE A 503 2.30 10.00 -22.48
CA PHE A 503 2.08 9.18 -21.28
C PHE A 503 2.15 9.99 -19.97
N SER A 504 3.05 10.96 -19.90
CA SER A 504 3.19 11.87 -18.76
C SER A 504 1.98 12.77 -18.51
N GLU A 505 1.03 12.83 -19.44
CA GLU A 505 -0.20 13.64 -19.34
C GLU A 505 -1.44 12.77 -19.10
N MET A 506 -1.29 11.45 -18.99
CA MET A 506 -2.42 10.54 -18.77
C MET A 506 -2.81 10.49 -17.29
N ARG A 507 -4.12 10.38 -17.02
CA ARG A 507 -4.64 10.03 -15.70
C ARG A 507 -4.21 8.60 -15.33
N LEU A 508 -3.85 8.38 -14.07
CA LEU A 508 -3.56 7.06 -13.54
C LEU A 508 -4.83 6.29 -13.20
N ILE A 509 -4.86 5.00 -13.55
CA ILE A 509 -5.98 4.08 -13.31
C ILE A 509 -5.48 2.92 -12.46
N THR A 510 -6.12 2.72 -11.32
CA THR A 510 -5.87 1.59 -10.41
C THR A 510 -6.07 0.27 -11.14
N VAL A 511 -5.16 -0.66 -10.90
CA VAL A 511 -5.23 -2.02 -11.46
C VAL A 511 -6.36 -2.78 -10.78
N PRO A 512 -7.32 -3.37 -11.53
CA PRO A 512 -8.32 -4.23 -10.92
C PRO A 512 -7.64 -5.43 -10.26
N GLY A 513 -8.17 -5.91 -9.15
CA GLY A 513 -7.66 -7.13 -8.51
C GLY A 513 -7.67 -8.33 -9.47
N LEU A 514 -6.66 -9.18 -9.37
CA LEU A 514 -6.57 -10.44 -10.13
C LEU A 514 -7.88 -11.22 -10.00
N PRO A 515 -8.45 -11.75 -11.11
CA PRO A 515 -9.64 -12.59 -11.01
C PRO A 515 -9.35 -13.76 -10.09
N THR A 516 -10.09 -13.87 -8.98
CA THR A 516 -9.96 -15.01 -8.08
C THR A 516 -10.21 -16.28 -8.89
N PRO A 517 -9.26 -17.24 -8.94
CA PRO A 517 -9.47 -18.47 -9.67
C PRO A 517 -10.78 -19.09 -9.21
N THR A 518 -11.68 -19.41 -10.14
CA THR A 518 -12.95 -20.05 -9.82
C THR A 518 -12.65 -21.24 -8.91
N PRO A 519 -13.20 -21.28 -7.68
CA PRO A 519 -12.88 -22.33 -6.74
C PRO A 519 -13.05 -23.67 -7.43
N LYS A 520 -11.99 -24.48 -7.46
CA LYS A 520 -12.14 -25.89 -7.82
C LYS A 520 -13.24 -26.43 -6.89
N PRO A 521 -14.27 -27.13 -7.40
CA PRO A 521 -15.37 -27.61 -6.57
C PRO A 521 -14.79 -28.37 -5.38
N THR A 522 -14.87 -27.74 -4.21
CA THR A 522 -14.47 -28.33 -2.94
C THR A 522 -15.46 -29.46 -2.68
N SER A 523 -14.92 -30.67 -2.57
CA SER A 523 -15.63 -31.82 -2.02
C SER A 523 -16.46 -31.37 -0.80
N ASP A 524 -17.79 -31.51 -0.89
CA ASP A 524 -18.78 -31.12 0.12
C ASP A 524 -18.31 -31.46 1.54
N ARG A 525 -17.71 -30.49 2.23
CA ARG A 525 -17.45 -30.58 3.67
C ARG A 525 -18.51 -29.72 4.37
N PRO A 526 -19.28 -30.30 5.32
CA PRO A 526 -20.31 -29.55 6.03
C PRO A 526 -19.70 -28.36 6.78
N PRO A 527 -20.46 -27.25 6.93
CA PRO A 527 -19.99 -26.04 7.60
C PRO A 527 -19.54 -26.38 9.02
N GLN A 528 -18.30 -26.00 9.35
CA GLN A 528 -17.77 -26.12 10.72
C GLN A 528 -18.39 -25.01 11.57
N GLU A 529 -19.03 -25.41 12.68
CA GLU A 529 -19.47 -24.49 13.74
C GLU A 529 -18.28 -23.67 14.24
N SER A 530 -18.46 -22.35 14.33
CA SER A 530 -17.48 -21.44 14.91
C SER A 530 -17.28 -21.77 16.39
N THR A 531 -16.13 -22.33 16.74
CA THR A 531 -15.72 -22.47 18.13
C THR A 531 -15.32 -21.11 18.70
N PRO A 532 -15.69 -20.78 19.96
CA PRO A 532 -15.27 -19.54 20.61
C PRO A 532 -13.74 -19.44 20.66
N ALA A 533 -13.20 -18.27 20.35
CA ALA A 533 -11.76 -18.02 20.38
C ALA A 533 -11.20 -18.11 21.81
N CYS A 534 -10.05 -18.75 21.96
CA CYS A 534 -9.27 -18.75 23.20
C CYS A 534 -8.43 -17.46 23.31
N TYR A 535 -8.15 -17.00 24.53
CA TYR A 535 -7.25 -15.87 24.81
C TYR A 535 -6.21 -16.25 25.87
N TYR A 536 -5.08 -15.52 25.93
CA TYR A 536 -4.07 -15.70 26.98
C TYR A 536 -4.29 -14.71 28.13
N ASP A 537 -4.15 -15.17 29.38
CA ASP A 537 -4.22 -14.30 30.55
C ASP A 537 -2.89 -13.58 30.85
N ALA A 538 -2.89 -12.71 31.86
CA ALA A 538 -1.70 -11.97 32.29
C ALA A 538 -0.54 -12.86 32.79
N ASN A 539 -0.77 -14.16 33.02
CA ASN A 539 0.26 -15.15 33.36
C ASN A 539 0.67 -16.00 32.15
N ASN A 540 0.24 -15.61 30.94
CA ASN A 540 0.47 -16.32 29.69
C ASN A 540 -0.15 -17.74 29.68
N ALA A 541 -1.24 -17.96 30.42
CA ALA A 541 -2.02 -19.18 30.37
C ALA A 541 -3.15 -19.06 29.34
N LEU A 542 -3.29 -20.06 28.45
CA LEU A 542 -4.34 -20.11 27.44
C LEU A 542 -5.69 -20.47 28.10
N ILE A 543 -6.68 -19.58 27.98
CA ILE A 543 -8.05 -19.72 28.46
C ILE A 543 -8.98 -19.83 27.25
N CYS A 544 -9.71 -20.94 27.14
CA CYS A 544 -10.76 -21.17 26.14
C CYS A 544 -12.13 -21.18 26.84
N PRO A 545 -13.15 -20.46 26.31
CA PRO A 545 -14.52 -20.47 26.87
C PRO A 545 -15.18 -21.85 26.93
#